data_AF-A0A927DW34-F1
#
_entry.id   AF-A0A927DW34-F1
#
_cell.length_a   1.000
_cell.length_b   1.000
_cell.length_c   1.000
_cell.angle_alpha   90.00
_cell.angle_beta   90.00
_cell.angle_gamma   90.00
#
_symmetry.space_group_name_H-M   'P 1'
#
loop_
_entity.id
_entity.type
_entity.pdbx_description
1 polymer ?
#
loop_
_entity_poly.entity_id
_entity_poly.type
_entity_poly.pdbx_seq_one_letter_code
_entity_poly.pdbx_strand_id
1 'polypeptide(L)'
;MYTSLDTQGRLSARLLSAQARSACLFFLLLLLFYSQGAYARGVAEGDKGYIQEITGVNIIPFIYLGAKHMVTGYDHLLFLFGVIFFLYKMRDIGLYVSLFAIGHSTTLLIGTFFDISVSAYLIDAIIGLSVVYKALDNLGAFQRWFGVQPNTKLATLIFGFFHGFGLATKIQEFEISPDGLFVNLIAFNIGVEIGQLLALSAILIVMSYWRQTASFFRHAYTANVVMMSAGFLLMSYQLCGYILA
;
A
#
# COMPACT_ATOMS: atom_id res chain seq x y z
N MET A 1 -21.21 46.83 1.68
CA MET A 1 -20.64 45.73 2.50
C MET A 1 -20.75 44.36 1.79
N TYR A 2 -20.71 44.29 0.45
CA TYR A 2 -20.91 43.05 -0.34
C TYR A 2 -19.67 42.63 -1.15
N THR A 3 -18.57 43.36 -1.08
CA THR A 3 -17.39 43.19 -1.95
C THR A 3 -16.27 42.33 -1.38
N SER A 4 -16.27 41.97 -0.09
CA SER A 4 -15.16 41.21 0.52
C SER A 4 -15.30 39.68 0.46
N LEU A 5 -16.53 39.16 0.29
CA LEU A 5 -16.80 37.71 0.26
C LEU A 5 -16.43 37.05 -1.08
N ASP A 6 -16.58 37.74 -2.22
CA ASP A 6 -16.23 37.22 -3.55
C ASP A 6 -14.70 37.11 -3.74
N THR A 7 -13.93 38.02 -3.14
CA THR A 7 -12.46 37.98 -3.17
C THR A 7 -11.87 36.77 -2.44
N GLN A 8 -12.44 36.37 -1.30
CA GLN A 8 -11.94 35.21 -0.55
C GLN A 8 -12.22 33.88 -1.27
N GLY A 9 -13.39 33.74 -1.90
CA GLY A 9 -13.74 32.56 -2.70
C GLY A 9 -12.88 32.40 -3.96
N ARG A 10 -12.52 33.51 -4.63
CA ARG A 10 -11.64 33.49 -5.79
C ARG A 10 -10.18 33.17 -5.43
N LEU A 11 -9.71 33.62 -4.26
CA LEU A 11 -8.37 33.32 -3.75
C LEU A 11 -8.22 31.84 -3.38
N SER A 12 -9.22 31.24 -2.72
CA SER A 12 -9.19 29.80 -2.38
C SER A 12 -9.26 28.92 -3.64
N ALA A 13 -10.10 29.28 -4.62
CA ALA A 13 -10.18 28.58 -5.90
C ALA A 13 -8.87 28.67 -6.72
N ARG A 14 -8.19 29.83 -6.70
CA ARG A 14 -6.88 29.99 -7.35
C ARG A 14 -5.80 29.15 -6.68
N LEU A 15 -5.76 29.09 -5.35
CA LEU A 15 -4.82 28.26 -4.60
C LEU A 15 -5.04 26.76 -4.86
N LEU A 16 -6.29 26.30 -4.90
CA LEU A 16 -6.66 24.93 -5.29
C LEU A 16 -6.20 24.62 -6.73
N SER A 17 -6.39 25.55 -7.66
CA SER A 17 -5.96 25.38 -9.06
C SER A 17 -4.44 25.36 -9.22
N ALA A 18 -3.70 26.12 -8.40
CA ALA A 18 -2.24 26.13 -8.41
C ALA A 18 -1.67 24.83 -7.83
N GLN A 19 -2.25 24.32 -6.74
CA GLN A 19 -1.86 23.03 -6.16
C GLN A 19 -2.15 21.86 -7.11
N ALA A 20 -3.31 21.88 -7.79
CA ALA A 20 -3.65 20.88 -8.81
C ALA A 20 -2.67 20.91 -9.99
N ARG A 21 -2.26 22.09 -10.44
CA ARG A 21 -1.25 22.25 -11.51
C ARG A 21 0.11 21.71 -11.09
N SER A 22 0.57 22.03 -9.88
CA SER A 22 1.85 21.52 -9.37
C SER A 22 1.84 20.00 -9.20
N ALA A 23 0.73 19.42 -8.76
CA ALA A 23 0.59 17.98 -8.62
C ALA A 23 0.52 17.27 -9.99
N CYS A 24 -0.13 17.87 -10.98
CA CYS A 24 -0.15 17.38 -12.35
C CYS A 24 1.25 17.45 -13.00
N LEU A 25 1.99 18.54 -12.74
CA LEU A 25 3.39 18.67 -13.18
C LEU A 25 4.28 17.60 -12.52
N PHE A 26 4.08 17.32 -11.25
CA PHE A 26 4.80 16.27 -10.51
C PHE A 26 4.46 14.87 -11.05
N PHE A 27 3.19 14.59 -11.36
CA PHE A 27 2.78 13.36 -12.02
C PHE A 27 3.45 13.20 -13.40
N LEU A 28 3.49 14.28 -14.19
CA LEU A 28 4.16 14.30 -15.49
C LEU A 28 5.67 14.08 -15.35
N LEU A 29 6.30 14.69 -14.34
CA LEU A 29 7.72 14.48 -14.02
C LEU A 29 8.00 13.04 -13.59
N LEU A 30 7.15 12.43 -12.76
CA LEU A 30 7.27 11.02 -12.36
C LEU A 30 7.11 10.07 -13.54
N LEU A 31 6.20 10.35 -14.47
CA LEU A 31 6.05 9.61 -15.74
C LEU A 31 7.30 9.73 -16.63
N LEU A 32 8.02 10.86 -16.57
CA LEU A 32 9.29 11.02 -17.29
C LEU A 32 10.45 10.25 -16.64
N PHE A 33 10.37 9.96 -15.33
CA PHE A 33 11.31 9.09 -14.61
C PHE A 33 11.00 7.57 -14.74
N TYR A 34 9.95 7.21 -15.48
CA TYR A 34 9.51 5.83 -15.75
C TYR A 34 10.53 5.00 -16.57
N SER A 35 11.65 5.59 -16.99
CA SER A 35 12.65 4.98 -17.86
C SER A 35 13.77 4.20 -17.15
N GLN A 36 13.75 4.04 -15.83
CA GLN A 36 14.80 3.25 -15.14
C GLN A 36 14.17 2.14 -14.31
N GLY A 37 14.51 0.90 -14.67
CA GLY A 37 13.92 -0.34 -14.14
C GLY A 37 13.77 -0.34 -12.63
N ALA A 38 12.55 -0.10 -12.17
CA ALA A 38 12.12 -0.48 -10.84
C ALA A 38 11.63 -1.92 -10.94
N TYR A 39 12.54 -2.86 -10.68
CA TYR A 39 12.28 -4.30 -10.59
C TYR A 39 10.91 -4.57 -9.95
N ALA A 40 10.10 -5.45 -10.55
CA ALA A 40 8.91 -6.00 -9.92
C ALA A 40 9.36 -6.69 -8.62
N ARG A 41 9.22 -6.00 -7.49
CA ARG A 41 9.94 -6.33 -6.26
C ARG A 41 9.05 -7.17 -5.35
N GLY A 42 9.03 -8.47 -5.64
CA GLY A 42 8.82 -9.49 -4.59
C GLY A 42 10.08 -9.60 -3.72
N VAL A 43 10.08 -10.56 -2.78
CA VAL A 43 11.30 -11.07 -2.14
C VAL A 43 12.43 -11.08 -3.18
N ALA A 44 13.50 -10.33 -2.94
CA ALA A 44 14.43 -9.92 -3.99
C ALA A 44 14.94 -11.16 -4.74
N GLU A 45 15.23 -11.08 -6.03
CA GLU A 45 15.81 -12.21 -6.79
C GLU A 45 17.06 -12.82 -6.10
N GLY A 46 17.78 -12.03 -5.28
CA GLY A 46 18.87 -12.51 -4.43
C GLY A 46 18.46 -13.38 -3.23
N ASP A 47 17.24 -13.25 -2.73
CA ASP A 47 16.67 -14.10 -1.67
C ASP A 47 16.05 -15.39 -2.26
N LYS A 48 15.75 -15.43 -3.56
CA LYS A 48 15.13 -16.59 -4.24
C LYS A 48 16.02 -17.84 -4.13
N GLY A 49 17.32 -17.70 -4.38
CA GLY A 49 18.28 -18.82 -4.24
C GLY A 49 18.37 -19.32 -2.80
N TYR A 50 18.37 -18.41 -1.82
CA TYR A 50 18.37 -18.78 -0.41
C TYR A 50 17.11 -19.56 -0.01
N ILE A 51 15.94 -19.19 -0.53
CA ILE A 51 14.67 -19.86 -0.22
C ILE A 51 14.55 -21.23 -0.89
N GLN A 52 15.06 -21.37 -2.11
CA GLN A 52 15.05 -22.65 -2.84
C GLN A 52 15.96 -23.71 -2.21
N GLU A 53 17.02 -23.28 -1.53
CA GLU A 53 17.95 -24.16 -0.83
C GLU A 53 17.46 -24.55 0.58
N ILE A 54 16.43 -23.88 1.11
CA ILE A 54 15.90 -24.16 2.44
C ILE A 54 14.93 -25.34 2.41
N THR A 55 15.26 -26.39 3.16
CA THR A 55 14.38 -27.52 3.49
C THR A 55 14.09 -27.56 4.99
N GLY A 56 12.91 -28.05 5.35
CA GLY A 56 12.46 -28.16 6.74
C GLY A 56 12.06 -26.83 7.40
N VAL A 57 11.91 -26.88 8.73
CA VAL A 57 11.41 -25.75 9.54
C VAL A 57 12.52 -24.73 9.83
N ASN A 58 12.34 -23.51 9.34
CA ASN A 58 13.30 -22.42 9.41
C ASN A 58 12.63 -21.13 9.90
N ILE A 59 12.43 -21.03 11.21
CA ILE A 59 11.62 -19.97 11.84
C ILE A 59 12.25 -18.58 11.66
N ILE A 60 13.52 -18.41 12.06
CA ILE A 60 14.18 -17.08 12.07
C ILE A 60 14.31 -16.51 10.64
N PRO A 61 14.77 -17.28 9.63
CA PRO A 61 14.85 -16.77 8.26
C PRO A 61 13.51 -16.30 7.71
N PHE A 62 12.43 -17.03 7.96
CA PHE A 62 11.10 -16.65 7.48
C PHE A 62 10.52 -15.45 8.22
N ILE A 63 10.76 -15.31 9.54
CA ILE A 63 10.43 -14.07 10.28
C ILE A 63 11.16 -12.88 9.66
N TYR A 64 12.47 -13.00 9.41
CA TYR A 64 13.24 -11.93 8.78
C TYR A 64 12.72 -11.59 7.39
N LEU A 65 12.42 -12.61 6.58
CA LEU A 65 11.90 -12.43 5.22
C LEU A 65 10.53 -11.74 5.22
N GLY A 66 9.64 -12.14 6.13
CA GLY A 66 8.34 -11.48 6.31
C GLY A 66 8.48 -10.02 6.73
N ALA A 67 9.37 -9.72 7.68
CA ALA A 67 9.63 -8.35 8.12
C ALA A 67 10.25 -7.50 7.00
N LYS A 68 11.20 -8.07 6.25
CA LYS A 68 11.84 -7.43 5.09
C LYS A 68 10.81 -7.16 4.00
N HIS A 69 9.95 -8.11 3.67
CA HIS A 69 8.87 -7.94 2.70
C HIS A 69 7.97 -6.76 3.09
N MET A 70 7.51 -6.72 4.34
CA MET A 70 6.63 -5.66 4.82
C MET A 70 7.30 -4.27 4.82
N VAL A 71 8.57 -4.17 5.24
CA VAL A 71 9.29 -2.89 5.33
C VAL A 71 9.78 -2.39 3.96
N THR A 72 10.04 -3.29 3.02
CA THR A 72 10.50 -2.91 1.66
C THR A 72 9.37 -2.80 0.65
N GLY A 73 8.17 -3.28 0.97
CA GLY A 73 6.95 -3.12 0.17
C GLY A 73 6.44 -1.69 0.16
N TYR A 74 6.76 -0.93 -0.89
CA TYR A 74 6.29 0.45 -1.03
C TYR A 74 4.77 0.57 -1.10
N ASP A 75 4.10 -0.44 -1.65
CA ASP A 75 2.64 -0.59 -1.68
C ASP A 75 2.05 -0.63 -0.27
N HIS A 76 2.60 -1.47 0.61
CA HIS A 76 2.19 -1.60 2.00
C HIS A 76 2.46 -0.32 2.79
N LEU A 77 3.64 0.28 2.60
CA LEU A 77 4.00 1.54 3.25
C LEU A 77 3.11 2.71 2.80
N LEU A 78 2.80 2.82 1.51
CA LEU A 78 1.90 3.84 0.97
C LEU A 78 0.47 3.64 1.49
N PHE A 79 -0.01 2.40 1.53
CA PHE A 79 -1.31 2.09 2.10
C PHE A 79 -1.38 2.45 3.59
N LEU A 80 -0.38 2.03 4.38
CA LEU A 80 -0.30 2.30 5.81
C LEU A 80 -0.19 3.81 6.09
N PHE A 81 0.60 4.53 5.29
CA PHE A 81 0.67 5.99 5.32
C PHE A 81 -0.72 6.61 5.07
N GLY A 82 -1.44 6.14 4.05
CA GLY A 82 -2.80 6.58 3.76
C GLY A 82 -3.79 6.32 4.91
N VAL A 83 -3.71 5.16 5.56
CA VAL A 83 -4.53 4.81 6.73
C VAL A 83 -4.24 5.74 7.93
N ILE A 84 -2.96 5.95 8.24
CA ILE A 84 -2.54 6.85 9.33
C ILE A 84 -2.92 8.30 9.03
N PHE A 85 -2.93 8.72 7.76
CA PHE A 85 -3.23 10.09 7.36
C PHE A 85 -4.54 10.61 7.95
N PHE A 86 -5.57 9.77 7.97
CA PHE A 86 -6.92 10.14 8.40
C PHE A 86 -7.26 9.71 9.83
N LEU A 87 -6.62 8.66 10.37
CA LEU A 87 -6.93 8.13 11.70
C LEU A 87 -6.06 8.78 12.79
N TYR A 88 -6.71 9.49 13.71
CA TYR A 88 -6.06 10.14 14.85
C TYR A 88 -6.08 9.29 16.13
N LYS A 89 -6.96 8.28 16.19
CA LYS A 89 -7.14 7.45 17.39
C LYS A 89 -6.38 6.14 17.22
N MET A 90 -5.50 5.83 18.17
CA MET A 90 -4.69 4.59 18.19
C MET A 90 -5.56 3.33 18.11
N ARG A 91 -6.74 3.34 18.74
CA ARG A 91 -7.72 2.23 18.66
C ARG A 91 -8.18 1.97 17.21
N ASP A 92 -8.45 3.04 16.46
CA ASP A 92 -8.91 2.90 15.09
C ASP A 92 -7.76 2.43 14.20
N ILE A 93 -6.55 2.97 14.38
CA ILE A 93 -5.36 2.50 13.66
C ILE A 93 -5.16 0.99 13.88
N GLY A 94 -5.17 0.54 15.15
CA GLY A 94 -5.03 -0.88 15.48
C GLY A 94 -6.10 -1.74 14.81
N LEU A 95 -7.36 -1.31 14.80
CA LEU A 95 -8.45 -2.03 14.13
C LEU A 95 -8.19 -2.22 12.62
N TYR A 96 -7.72 -1.18 11.92
CA TYR A 96 -7.47 -1.27 10.47
C TYR A 96 -6.26 -2.15 10.17
N VAL A 97 -5.19 -1.99 10.94
CA VAL A 97 -3.98 -2.83 10.89
C VAL A 97 -4.34 -4.30 11.11
N SER A 98 -5.18 -4.60 12.11
CA SER A 98 -5.66 -5.97 12.36
C SER A 98 -6.55 -6.50 11.24
N LEU A 99 -7.49 -5.72 10.71
CA LEU A 99 -8.33 -6.15 9.60
C LEU A 99 -7.50 -6.48 8.35
N PHE A 100 -6.51 -5.64 8.05
CA PHE A 100 -5.59 -5.89 6.95
C PHE A 100 -4.79 -7.18 7.19
N ALA A 101 -4.19 -7.34 8.38
CA ALA A 101 -3.40 -8.52 8.74
C ALA A 101 -4.23 -9.82 8.69
N ILE A 102 -5.49 -9.77 9.14
CA ILE A 102 -6.42 -10.91 9.06
C ILE A 102 -6.67 -11.28 7.59
N GLY A 103 -7.00 -10.30 6.74
CA GLY A 103 -7.24 -10.54 5.32
C GLY A 103 -6.00 -11.10 4.61
N HIS A 104 -4.86 -10.47 4.86
CA HIS A 104 -3.56 -10.86 4.32
C HIS A 104 -3.20 -12.30 4.70
N SER A 105 -3.19 -12.61 6.00
CA SER A 105 -2.79 -13.93 6.49
C SER A 105 -3.72 -15.04 5.98
N THR A 106 -5.02 -14.76 5.89
CA THR A 106 -6.02 -15.73 5.42
C THR A 106 -5.78 -16.14 3.97
N THR A 107 -5.61 -15.16 3.09
CA THR A 107 -5.42 -15.41 1.65
C THR A 107 -4.03 -15.88 1.31
N LEU A 108 -3.01 -15.47 2.08
CA LEU A 108 -1.68 -16.03 1.96
C LEU A 108 -1.69 -17.54 2.19
N LEU A 109 -2.27 -17.98 3.31
CA LEU A 109 -2.34 -19.39 3.66
C LEU A 109 -3.21 -20.15 2.65
N ILE A 110 -4.44 -19.69 2.39
CA ILE A 110 -5.34 -20.37 1.47
C ILE A 110 -4.76 -20.43 0.05
N GLY A 111 -4.25 -19.32 -0.47
CA GLY A 111 -3.65 -19.27 -1.80
C GLY A 111 -2.50 -20.27 -1.92
N THR A 112 -1.59 -20.27 -0.95
CA THR A 112 -0.42 -21.17 -0.97
C THR A 112 -0.81 -22.65 -0.80
N PHE A 113 -1.73 -22.99 0.10
CA PHE A 113 -2.09 -24.39 0.38
C PHE A 113 -2.98 -25.04 -0.68
N PHE A 114 -3.89 -24.26 -1.28
CA PHE A 114 -4.81 -24.77 -2.29
C PHE A 114 -4.31 -24.54 -3.72
N ASP A 115 -3.06 -24.10 -3.88
CA ASP A 115 -2.41 -23.86 -5.17
C ASP A 115 -3.26 -22.99 -6.11
N ILE A 116 -3.90 -21.96 -5.55
CA ILE A 116 -4.76 -21.08 -6.32
C ILE A 116 -3.86 -20.09 -7.07
N SER A 117 -3.61 -20.36 -8.34
CA SER A 117 -2.79 -19.51 -9.20
C SER A 117 -3.61 -18.42 -9.89
N VAL A 118 -3.22 -17.17 -9.72
CA VAL A 118 -3.70 -16.02 -10.53
C VAL A 118 -2.49 -15.24 -11.00
N SER A 119 -2.61 -14.46 -12.07
CA SER A 119 -1.50 -13.61 -12.51
C SER A 119 -1.07 -12.62 -11.42
N ALA A 120 0.19 -12.70 -11.01
CA ALA A 120 0.79 -11.77 -10.05
C ALA A 120 0.66 -10.31 -10.52
N TYR A 121 0.79 -10.07 -11.83
CA TYR A 121 0.60 -8.73 -12.40
C TYR A 121 -0.81 -8.17 -12.16
N LEU A 122 -1.85 -9.00 -12.30
CA LEU A 122 -3.23 -8.55 -12.07
C LEU A 122 -3.48 -8.25 -10.59
N ILE A 123 -2.96 -9.08 -9.70
CA ILE A 123 -3.10 -8.87 -8.25
C ILE A 123 -2.33 -7.62 -7.81
N ASP A 124 -1.09 -7.45 -8.25
CA ASP A 124 -0.28 -6.27 -7.95
C ASP A 124 -0.90 -4.98 -8.53
N ALA A 125 -1.59 -5.07 -9.68
CA ALA A 125 -2.35 -3.95 -10.22
C ALA A 125 -3.53 -3.55 -9.30
N ILE A 126 -4.26 -4.53 -8.75
CA ILE A 126 -5.34 -4.31 -7.78
C ILE A 126 -4.78 -3.73 -6.47
N ILE A 127 -3.61 -4.20 -6.05
CA ILE A 127 -2.90 -3.64 -4.89
C ILE A 127 -2.56 -2.15 -5.14
N GLY A 128 -2.01 -1.79 -6.31
CA GLY A 128 -1.80 -0.40 -6.69
C GLY A 128 -3.10 0.43 -6.68
N LEU A 129 -4.20 -0.15 -7.16
CA LEU A 129 -5.52 0.48 -7.12
C LEU A 129 -6.04 0.70 -5.69
N SER A 130 -5.68 -0.15 -4.72
CA SER A 130 -6.03 0.04 -3.31
C SER A 130 -5.42 1.32 -2.72
N VAL A 131 -4.21 1.70 -3.15
CA VAL A 131 -3.55 2.95 -2.76
C VAL A 131 -4.29 4.15 -3.34
N VAL A 132 -4.71 4.06 -4.61
CA VAL A 132 -5.57 5.07 -5.27
C VAL A 132 -6.87 5.24 -4.51
N TYR A 133 -7.56 4.12 -4.22
CA TYR A 133 -8.79 4.13 -3.44
C TYR A 133 -8.57 4.85 -2.10
N LYS A 134 -7.49 4.53 -1.38
CA LYS A 134 -7.25 5.11 -0.06
C LYS A 134 -6.96 6.61 -0.12
N ALA A 135 -6.28 7.08 -1.17
CA ALA A 135 -6.09 8.50 -1.41
C ALA A 135 -7.41 9.23 -1.69
N LEU A 136 -8.29 8.64 -2.50
CA LEU A 136 -9.61 9.18 -2.79
C LEU A 136 -10.51 9.24 -1.55
N ASP A 137 -10.47 8.19 -0.73
CA ASP A 137 -11.14 8.11 0.58
C ASP A 137 -10.69 9.26 1.49
N ASN A 138 -9.38 9.46 1.63
CA ASN A 138 -8.80 10.54 2.44
C ASN A 138 -9.16 11.95 1.95
N LEU A 139 -9.38 12.11 0.64
CA LEU A 139 -9.82 13.37 0.02
C LEU A 139 -11.33 13.60 0.10
N GLY A 140 -12.10 12.64 0.63
CA GLY A 140 -13.57 12.71 0.67
C GLY A 140 -14.21 12.65 -0.72
N ALA A 141 -13.51 12.08 -1.70
CA ALA A 141 -13.94 12.07 -3.10
C ALA A 141 -15.24 11.29 -3.29
N PHE A 142 -15.39 10.13 -2.63
CA PHE A 142 -16.58 9.28 -2.76
C PHE A 142 -17.86 10.00 -2.32
N GLN A 143 -17.85 10.64 -1.16
CA GLN A 143 -18.99 11.43 -0.69
C GLN A 143 -19.31 12.60 -1.64
N ARG A 144 -18.30 13.25 -2.22
CA ARG A 144 -18.48 14.41 -3.11
C ARG A 144 -18.98 14.02 -4.52
N TRP A 145 -18.52 12.88 -5.05
CA TRP A 145 -18.85 12.44 -6.40
C TRP A 145 -20.12 11.60 -6.46
N PHE A 146 -20.35 10.76 -5.45
CA PHE A 146 -21.43 9.77 -5.45
C PHE A 146 -22.42 9.92 -4.29
N GLY A 147 -22.18 10.85 -3.35
CA GLY A 147 -23.06 11.05 -2.19
C GLY A 147 -22.99 9.94 -1.14
N VAL A 148 -22.11 8.96 -1.32
CA VAL A 148 -21.97 7.79 -0.43
C VAL A 148 -20.51 7.59 0.00
N GLN A 149 -20.32 7.18 1.24
CA GLN A 149 -19.00 6.78 1.77
C GLN A 149 -18.95 5.25 1.88
N PRO A 150 -18.07 4.57 1.13
CA PRO A 150 -17.90 3.13 1.26
C PRO A 150 -17.40 2.75 2.67
N ASN A 151 -17.72 1.53 3.11
CA ASN A 151 -17.25 1.05 4.41
C ASN A 151 -15.74 0.80 4.37
N THR A 152 -14.99 1.74 4.96
CA THR A 152 -13.53 1.73 5.00
C THR A 152 -12.93 0.52 5.70
N LYS A 153 -13.63 -0.05 6.69
CA LYS A 153 -13.20 -1.28 7.39
C LYS A 153 -13.28 -2.48 6.46
N LEU A 154 -14.39 -2.61 5.74
CA LEU A 154 -14.58 -3.67 4.76
C LEU A 154 -13.57 -3.55 3.61
N ALA A 155 -13.37 -2.33 3.10
CA ALA A 155 -12.36 -2.07 2.07
C ALA A 155 -10.95 -2.49 2.53
N THR A 156 -10.57 -2.17 3.77
CA THR A 156 -9.26 -2.55 4.34
C THR A 156 -9.10 -4.07 4.44
N LEU A 157 -10.15 -4.79 4.84
CA LEU A 157 -10.14 -6.26 4.84
C LEU A 157 -9.98 -6.83 3.43
N ILE A 158 -10.73 -6.29 2.46
CA ILE A 158 -10.65 -6.71 1.04
C ILE A 158 -9.25 -6.44 0.48
N PHE A 159 -8.64 -5.30 0.78
CA PHE A 159 -7.28 -5.03 0.36
C PHE A 159 -6.29 -5.99 1.02
N GLY A 160 -6.48 -6.33 2.30
CA GLY A 160 -5.72 -7.39 2.95
C GLY A 160 -5.79 -8.70 2.16
N PHE A 161 -6.99 -9.10 1.71
CA PHE A 161 -7.15 -10.30 0.86
C PHE A 161 -6.33 -10.24 -0.42
N PHE A 162 -6.34 -9.13 -1.16
CA PHE A 162 -5.54 -9.02 -2.38
C PHE A 162 -4.03 -9.03 -2.10
N HIS A 163 -3.56 -8.37 -1.03
CA HIS A 163 -2.15 -8.35 -0.68
C HIS A 163 -1.63 -9.74 -0.27
N GLY A 164 -2.38 -10.47 0.56
CA GLY A 164 -2.01 -11.83 0.96
C GLY A 164 -1.95 -12.79 -0.22
N PHE A 165 -2.89 -12.63 -1.14
CA PHE A 165 -2.95 -13.44 -2.36
C PHE A 165 -1.83 -13.12 -3.37
N GLY A 166 -1.42 -11.85 -3.48
CA GLY A 166 -0.28 -11.45 -4.30
C GLY A 166 1.02 -12.12 -3.84
N LEU A 167 1.23 -12.15 -2.52
CA LEU A 167 2.37 -12.85 -1.93
C LEU A 167 2.26 -14.38 -2.10
N ALA A 168 1.07 -14.98 -1.94
CA ALA A 168 0.88 -16.42 -2.17
C ALA A 168 1.31 -16.84 -3.58
N THR A 169 0.90 -16.04 -4.58
CA THR A 169 1.28 -16.26 -5.99
C THR A 169 2.80 -16.21 -6.17
N LYS A 170 3.48 -15.27 -5.49
CA LYS A 170 4.96 -15.18 -5.52
C LYS A 170 5.65 -16.36 -4.83
N ILE A 171 5.11 -16.84 -3.72
CA ILE A 171 5.64 -18.01 -3.02
C ILE A 171 5.53 -19.26 -3.89
N GLN A 172 4.43 -19.43 -4.62
CA GLN A 172 4.27 -20.51 -5.60
C GLN A 172 5.30 -20.40 -6.74
N GLU A 173 5.54 -19.20 -7.28
CA GLU A 173 6.57 -18.94 -8.31
C GLU A 173 8.02 -19.24 -7.83
N PHE A 174 8.25 -19.33 -6.52
CA PHE A 174 9.56 -19.65 -5.96
C PHE A 174 9.82 -21.15 -5.77
N GLU A 175 8.81 -22.01 -5.97
CA GLU A 175 8.92 -23.47 -5.84
C GLU A 175 9.51 -23.90 -4.48
N ILE A 176 9.03 -23.29 -3.39
CA ILE A 176 9.51 -23.59 -2.04
C ILE A 176 9.24 -25.06 -1.68
N SER A 177 10.20 -25.70 -1.02
CA SER A 177 10.04 -27.04 -0.46
C SER A 177 8.75 -27.18 0.37
N PRO A 178 7.89 -28.18 0.12
CA PRO A 178 6.72 -28.46 0.95
C PRO A 178 7.08 -28.83 2.39
N ASP A 179 8.28 -29.35 2.62
CA ASP A 179 8.76 -29.73 3.94
C ASP A 179 8.98 -28.50 4.83
N GLY A 180 8.23 -28.42 5.94
CA GLY A 180 8.24 -27.27 6.87
C GLY A 180 7.42 -26.06 6.42
N LEU A 181 6.80 -26.08 5.23
CA LEU A 181 6.13 -24.93 4.61
C LEU A 181 5.11 -24.26 5.54
N PHE A 182 4.23 -25.04 6.19
CA PHE A 182 3.21 -24.48 7.09
C PHE A 182 3.81 -23.62 8.21
N VAL A 183 4.83 -24.16 8.90
CA VAL A 183 5.47 -23.48 10.03
C VAL A 183 6.25 -22.27 9.54
N ASN A 184 6.88 -22.38 8.37
CA ASN A 184 7.61 -21.30 7.73
C ASN A 184 6.67 -20.16 7.30
N LEU A 185 5.47 -20.44 6.79
CA LEU A 185 4.46 -19.43 6.47
C LEU A 185 3.90 -18.74 7.73
N ILE A 186 3.72 -19.46 8.83
CA ILE A 186 3.35 -18.84 10.11
C ILE A 186 4.47 -17.91 10.59
N ALA A 187 5.73 -18.37 10.55
CA ALA A 187 6.89 -17.57 10.90
C ALA A 187 7.00 -16.32 10.02
N PHE A 188 6.73 -16.46 8.72
CA PHE A 188 6.66 -15.33 7.79
C PHE A 188 5.59 -14.32 8.21
N ASN A 189 4.37 -14.76 8.51
CA ASN A 189 3.29 -13.86 8.96
C ASN A 189 3.64 -13.12 10.24
N ILE A 190 4.30 -13.78 11.20
CA ILE A 190 4.82 -13.12 12.40
C ILE A 190 5.83 -12.03 12.01
N GLY A 191 6.72 -12.33 11.06
CA GLY A 191 7.64 -11.36 10.47
C GLY A 191 6.92 -10.15 9.86
N VAL A 192 5.88 -10.39 9.06
CA VAL A 192 5.06 -9.33 8.45
C VAL A 192 4.42 -8.46 9.52
N GLU A 193 3.85 -9.06 10.57
CA GLU A 193 3.23 -8.31 11.66
C GLU A 193 4.25 -7.45 12.42
N ILE A 194 5.45 -7.98 12.69
CA ILE A 194 6.56 -7.22 13.27
C ILE A 194 6.96 -6.05 12.36
N GLY A 195 7.16 -6.31 11.06
CA GLY A 195 7.49 -5.28 10.08
C GLY A 195 6.41 -4.19 10.00
N GLN A 196 5.15 -4.58 10.08
CA GLN A 196 4.00 -3.68 10.04
C GLN A 196 3.96 -2.78 11.27
N LEU A 197 4.20 -3.34 12.47
CA LEU A 197 4.26 -2.56 13.71
C LEU A 197 5.44 -1.58 13.72
N LEU A 198 6.60 -1.98 13.19
CA LEU A 198 7.76 -1.10 13.04
C LEU A 198 7.50 0.05 12.07
N ALA A 199 6.99 -0.26 10.88
CA ALA A 199 6.62 0.74 9.88
C ALA A 199 5.53 1.69 10.41
N LEU A 200 4.49 1.16 11.05
CA LEU A 200 3.42 1.93 11.68
C LEU A 200 3.99 2.91 12.71
N SER A 201 4.86 2.44 13.60
CA SER A 201 5.48 3.26 14.64
C SER A 201 6.31 4.39 14.04
N ALA A 202 7.13 4.09 13.03
CA ALA A 202 7.94 5.09 12.35
C ALA A 202 7.08 6.15 11.64
N ILE A 203 6.08 5.73 10.86
CA ILE A 203 5.19 6.65 10.15
C ILE A 203 4.37 7.50 11.15
N LEU A 204 3.89 6.91 12.25
CA LEU A 204 3.14 7.64 13.27
C LEU A 204 4.00 8.72 13.94
N ILE A 205 5.27 8.44 14.23
CA ILE A 205 6.19 9.43 14.80
C ILE A 205 6.36 10.60 13.84
N VAL A 206 6.70 10.32 12.58
CA VAL A 206 6.89 11.37 11.55
C VAL A 206 5.61 12.19 11.35
N MET A 207 4.47 11.52 11.23
CA MET A 207 3.17 12.17 11.07
C MET A 207 2.80 13.02 12.29
N SER A 208 3.10 12.56 13.50
CA SER A 208 2.78 13.29 14.74
C SER A 208 3.56 14.60 14.84
N TYR A 209 4.83 14.62 14.43
CA TYR A 209 5.60 15.87 14.33
C TYR A 209 5.07 16.76 13.20
N TRP A 210 4.79 16.19 12.04
CA TRP A 210 4.35 16.98 10.89
C TRP A 210 2.97 17.63 11.10
N ARG A 211 2.05 16.95 11.80
CA ARG A 211 0.72 17.48 12.17
C ARG A 211 0.77 18.72 13.06
N GLN A 212 1.87 18.95 13.79
CA GLN A 212 2.04 20.14 14.64
C GLN A 212 2.39 21.39 13.83
N THR A 213 2.71 21.25 12.54
CA THR A 213 3.07 22.39 11.68
C THR A 213 1.81 23.05 11.09
N ALA A 214 1.80 24.39 11.03
CA ALA A 214 0.70 25.15 10.42
C ALA A 214 0.47 24.83 8.93
N SER A 215 1.48 24.22 8.28
CA SER A 215 1.42 23.85 6.88
C SER A 215 0.81 22.46 6.62
N PHE A 216 0.45 21.72 7.66
CA PHE A 216 -0.08 20.36 7.54
C PHE A 216 -1.27 20.30 6.59
N PHE A 217 -2.29 21.15 6.77
CA PHE A 217 -3.49 21.14 5.92
C PHE A 217 -3.20 21.45 4.45
N ARG A 218 -2.22 22.32 4.15
CA ARG A 218 -1.83 22.64 2.78
C ARG A 218 -1.13 21.47 2.09
N HIS A 219 -0.24 20.80 2.81
CA HIS A 219 0.50 19.67 2.26
C HIS A 219 -0.29 18.37 2.32
N ALA A 220 -1.32 18.28 3.16
CA ALA A 220 -2.19 17.12 3.28
C ALA A 220 -2.85 16.74 1.96
N TYR A 221 -3.40 17.74 1.28
CA TYR A 221 -3.98 17.55 -0.05
C TYR A 221 -2.91 17.07 -1.03
N THR A 222 -1.77 17.76 -1.09
CA THR A 222 -0.66 17.42 -1.99
C THR A 222 -0.15 16.00 -1.75
N ALA A 223 0.02 15.58 -0.49
CA ALA A 223 0.48 14.24 -0.14
C ALA A 223 -0.49 13.15 -0.59
N ASN A 224 -1.81 13.35 -0.44
CA ASN A 224 -2.80 12.40 -0.95
C ASN A 224 -2.81 12.36 -2.48
N VAL A 225 -2.60 13.48 -3.17
CA VAL A 225 -2.48 13.48 -4.64
C VAL A 225 -1.21 12.76 -5.10
N VAL A 226 -0.09 12.94 -4.40
CA VAL A 226 1.16 12.19 -4.63
C VAL A 226 0.96 10.69 -4.40
N MET A 227 0.29 10.32 -3.31
CA MET A 227 -0.03 8.92 -2.99
C MET A 227 -0.94 8.30 -4.06
N MET A 228 -1.98 9.03 -4.49
CA MET A 228 -2.86 8.60 -5.59
C MET A 228 -2.09 8.41 -6.90
N SER A 229 -1.20 9.35 -7.21
CA SER A 229 -0.33 9.30 -8.39
C SER A 229 0.58 8.08 -8.36
N ALA A 230 1.21 7.78 -7.22
CA ALA A 230 2.02 6.59 -7.03
C ALA A 230 1.20 5.30 -7.20
N GLY A 231 -0.03 5.25 -6.66
CA GLY A 231 -0.94 4.12 -6.84
C GLY A 231 -1.29 3.86 -8.31
N PHE A 232 -1.60 4.91 -9.07
CA PHE A 232 -1.84 4.78 -10.52
C PHE A 232 -0.59 4.32 -11.26
N LEU A 233 0.59 4.85 -10.93
CA LEU A 233 1.85 4.42 -11.54
C LEU A 233 2.13 2.94 -11.31
N LEU A 234 1.96 2.47 -10.07
CA LEU A 234 2.13 1.05 -9.72
C LEU A 234 1.13 0.18 -10.49
N MET A 235 -0.15 0.57 -10.52
CA MET A 235 -1.18 -0.16 -11.27
C MET A 235 -0.86 -0.23 -12.77
N SER A 236 -0.52 0.91 -13.38
CA SER A 236 -0.21 0.98 -14.81
C SER A 236 1.04 0.17 -15.16
N TYR A 237 2.06 0.19 -14.30
CA TYR A 237 3.26 -0.63 -14.47
C TYR A 237 2.94 -2.12 -14.53
N GLN A 238 2.11 -2.59 -13.60
CA GLN A 238 1.75 -4.01 -13.54
C GLN A 238 0.83 -4.42 -14.69
N LEU A 239 -0.11 -3.57 -15.11
CA LEU A 239 -0.93 -3.81 -16.29
C LEU A 239 -0.12 -3.84 -17.59
N CYS A 240 0.88 -2.97 -17.74
CA CYS A 240 1.79 -3.03 -18.89
C CYS A 240 2.60 -4.33 -18.87
N GLY A 241 3.11 -4.73 -17.71
CA GLY A 241 3.76 -6.03 -17.53
C GLY A 241 2.88 -7.20 -17.94
N TYR A 242 1.60 -7.19 -17.56
CA TYR A 242 0.63 -8.22 -17.95
C TYR A 242 0.37 -8.29 -19.47
N ILE A 243 0.29 -7.14 -20.15
CA ILE A 243 0.01 -7.09 -21.60
C ILE A 243 1.23 -7.51 -22.43
N LEU A 244 2.44 -7.30 -21.90
CA LEU A 244 3.70 -7.57 -22.59
C LEU A 244 4.30 -8.95 -22.29
N ALA A 245 3.83 -9.63 -21.25
CA ALA A 245 4.24 -10.99 -20.86
C ALA A 245 3.54 -12.07 -21.70
#